data_AF-T1K0D4-F1
#
_entry.id   AF-T1K0D4-F1
#
_cell.length_a   1.000
_cell.length_b   1.000
_cell.length_c   1.000
_cell.angle_alpha   90.00
_cell.angle_beta   90.00
_cell.angle_gamma   90.00
#
_symmetry.space_group_name_H-M   'P 1'
#
loop_
_entity.id
_entity.type
_entity.pdbx_description
1 polymer ?
#
loop_
_entity_poly.entity_id
_entity_poly.type
_entity_poly.pdbx_seq_one_letter_code
_entity_poly.pdbx_strand_id
1 'polypeptide(L)'
;MDLTLASSSLYQRKIAYEEIQEACDAANASLHLILFQKLDFGEMSAVEKFHGADVAIIDLSIQEQQNSLLYLLGVRESFGMKQNILLFNEYSTEGALQLRLSCSNYSLISYRVNENKQCIVTEPNVINMLNNGNIIQSSETKILLHTKLTKILQEIEIQTKAHMKEKFLSDLRKARDDHTGDKLREALHNLRKRLDDPNLMSIETAYNMFLSFREIQDYDAMIKLFTDLQSVPHLKLTSNATLLYFYAFALNRRNLEGDREKAIKFITMALEQTDGHVPDIVCLCGRIYKDKFVESGYSDVDSLKNAIKWYRKGFEVQPNEYAGINLATLLVIDGANFAASEELQRIGMVLSNLIGRKGSLTSLQDYWDVATFFEISVLAENYSKAIQASECMFKLKPPNWYLKSTIGNIRLINRFRKKPEDSERSPEEHIFNFWMEYFIDATEEEISILMKNQFK
;
A
#
# COMPACT_ATOMS: atom_id res chain seq x y z
N MET A 1 38.50 -3.05 13.10
CA MET A 1 39.85 -2.87 12.51
C MET A 1 40.79 -2.40 13.61
N ASP A 2 41.91 -3.07 13.83
CA ASP A 2 42.87 -2.66 14.87
C ASP A 2 43.94 -1.71 14.31
N LEU A 3 43.81 -0.42 14.61
CA LEU A 3 44.75 0.61 14.17
C LEU A 3 45.91 0.86 15.14
N THR A 4 46.01 0.08 16.22
CA THR A 4 47.00 0.27 17.30
C THR A 4 48.18 -0.69 17.20
N LEU A 5 47.98 -1.86 16.59
CA LEU A 5 49.01 -2.88 16.46
C LEU A 5 50.03 -2.52 15.36
N ALA A 6 51.30 -2.33 15.75
CA ALA A 6 52.39 -2.01 14.85
C ALA A 6 52.76 -3.21 13.96
N SER A 7 52.26 -3.21 12.73
CA SER A 7 52.57 -4.21 11.69
C SER A 7 53.04 -3.52 10.40
N SER A 8 53.73 -4.26 9.53
CA SER A 8 54.08 -3.78 8.17
C SER A 8 52.85 -3.35 7.35
N SER A 9 51.67 -3.88 7.68
CA SER A 9 50.38 -3.55 7.07
C SER A 9 49.63 -2.39 7.74
N LEU A 10 50.15 -1.78 8.81
CA LEU A 10 49.46 -0.73 9.57
C LEU A 10 49.14 0.50 8.70
N TYR A 11 50.07 0.92 7.86
CA TYR A 11 49.85 2.05 6.95
C TYR A 11 48.68 1.80 6.00
N GLN A 12 48.59 0.60 5.44
CA GLN A 12 47.53 0.23 4.50
C GLN A 12 46.17 0.13 5.18
N ARG A 13 46.12 -0.33 6.44
CA ARG A 13 44.89 -0.37 7.24
C ARG A 13 44.39 1.03 7.61
N LYS A 14 45.28 2.00 7.84
CA LYS A 14 44.89 3.40 8.05
C LYS A 14 44.22 4.01 6.82
N ILE A 15 44.79 3.80 5.63
CA ILE A 15 44.18 4.28 4.37
C ILE A 15 42.82 3.60 4.14
N ALA A 16 42.73 2.28 4.38
CA ALA A 16 41.45 1.58 4.25
C ALA A 16 40.39 2.12 5.21
N TYR A 17 40.77 2.53 6.43
CA TYR A 17 39.85 3.17 7.37
C TYR A 17 39.36 4.54 6.88
N GLU A 18 40.24 5.35 6.27
CA GLU A 18 39.85 6.62 5.65
C GLU A 18 38.83 6.39 4.52
N GLU A 19 39.05 5.40 3.66
CA GLU A 19 38.10 5.03 2.59
C GLU A 19 36.76 4.47 3.12
N ILE A 20 36.77 3.78 4.27
CA ILE A 20 35.53 3.37 4.96
C ILE A 20 34.78 4.61 5.46
N GLN A 21 35.49 5.60 6.01
CA GLN A 21 34.87 6.84 6.49
C GLN A 21 34.22 7.61 5.34
N GLU A 22 34.91 7.78 4.22
CA GLU A 22 34.34 8.38 3.01
C GLU A 22 33.12 7.60 2.50
N ALA A 23 33.17 6.26 2.52
CA ALA A 23 32.06 5.43 2.10
C ALA A 23 30.83 5.57 3.02
N CYS A 24 31.04 5.68 4.34
CA CYS A 24 29.99 5.92 5.33
C CYS A 24 29.39 7.31 5.17
N ASP A 25 30.21 8.34 4.95
CA ASP A 25 29.74 9.72 4.73
C ASP A 25 28.90 9.80 3.44
N ALA A 26 29.32 9.13 2.36
CA ALA A 26 28.56 9.05 1.11
C ALA A 26 27.22 8.29 1.26
N ALA A 27 27.13 7.38 2.24
CA ALA A 27 25.92 6.63 2.57
C ALA A 27 25.12 7.25 3.74
N ASN A 28 25.50 8.42 4.26
CA ASN A 28 24.92 9.05 5.46
C ASN A 28 24.87 8.10 6.69
N ALA A 29 25.87 7.24 6.85
CA ALA A 29 25.95 6.28 7.94
C ALA A 29 26.88 6.76 9.07
N SER A 30 26.52 6.53 10.33
CA SER A 30 27.37 6.83 11.48
C SER A 30 28.43 5.75 11.68
N LEU A 31 29.71 6.09 11.51
CA LEU A 31 30.83 5.17 11.72
C LEU A 31 31.31 5.17 13.18
N HIS A 32 31.42 3.98 13.78
CA HIS A 32 32.01 3.79 15.11
C HIS A 32 33.16 2.78 15.06
N LEU A 33 34.37 3.22 15.43
CA LEU A 33 35.53 2.33 15.53
C LEU A 33 35.54 1.63 16.91
N ILE A 34 35.59 0.30 16.90
CA ILE A 34 35.71 -0.53 18.09
C ILE A 34 37.11 -1.15 18.12
N LEU A 35 37.81 -0.96 19.24
CA LEU A 35 39.14 -1.56 19.46
C LEU A 35 38.99 -3.05 19.76
N PHE A 36 39.82 -3.89 19.12
CA PHE A 36 39.78 -5.34 19.29
C PHE A 36 39.93 -5.75 20.75
N GLN A 37 40.91 -5.18 21.48
CA GLN A 37 41.16 -5.52 22.88
C GLN A 37 39.93 -5.31 23.79
N LYS A 38 39.16 -4.25 23.55
CA LYS A 38 37.93 -3.95 24.30
C LYS A 38 36.83 -4.95 23.99
N LEU A 39 36.74 -5.37 22.73
CA LEU A 39 35.74 -6.33 22.27
C LEU A 39 36.07 -7.75 22.75
N ASP A 40 37.33 -8.17 22.62
CA ASP A 40 37.84 -9.50 23.03
C ASP A 40 37.80 -9.68 24.56
N PHE A 41 38.05 -8.60 25.32
CA PHE A 41 37.87 -8.59 26.77
C PHE A 41 36.40 -8.59 27.22
N GLY A 42 35.44 -8.39 26.31
CA GLY A 42 34.02 -8.35 26.62
C GLY A 42 33.56 -7.06 27.31
N GLU A 43 34.18 -5.91 27.01
CA GLU A 43 33.71 -4.61 27.53
C GLU A 43 32.27 -4.36 27.06
N MET A 44 31.34 -4.22 28.02
CA MET A 44 29.90 -4.10 27.76
C MET A 44 29.57 -3.08 26.66
N SER A 45 30.18 -1.89 26.72
CA SER A 45 29.95 -0.82 25.73
C SER A 45 30.40 -1.19 24.31
N ALA A 46 31.46 -1.99 24.17
CA ALA A 46 31.99 -2.42 22.89
C ALA A 46 31.17 -3.58 22.32
N VAL A 47 30.80 -4.54 23.17
CA VAL A 47 29.97 -5.70 22.83
C VAL A 47 28.57 -5.27 22.39
N GLU A 48 27.93 -4.36 23.13
CA GLU A 48 26.61 -3.81 22.78
C GLU A 48 26.64 -3.08 21.45
N LYS A 49 27.63 -2.22 21.21
CA LYS A 49 27.78 -1.52 19.93
C LYS A 49 28.03 -2.49 18.78
N PHE A 50 28.88 -3.49 18.97
CA PHE A 50 29.20 -4.46 17.92
C PHE A 50 28.01 -5.34 17.56
N HIS A 51 27.27 -5.87 18.54
CA HIS A 51 26.12 -6.72 18.29
C HIS A 51 24.85 -5.93 17.91
N GLY A 52 24.73 -4.68 18.34
CA GLY A 52 23.59 -3.81 18.05
C GLY A 52 23.68 -3.00 16.76
N ALA A 53 24.85 -2.91 16.13
CA ALA A 53 25.02 -2.15 14.88
C ALA A 53 24.19 -2.74 13.73
N ASP A 54 23.69 -1.90 12.81
CA ASP A 54 23.00 -2.35 11.60
C ASP A 54 23.94 -3.10 10.65
N VAL A 55 25.18 -2.61 10.49
CA VAL A 55 26.22 -3.24 9.67
C VAL A 55 27.52 -3.33 10.47
N ALA A 56 28.18 -4.50 10.44
CA ALA A 56 29.50 -4.67 11.03
C ALA A 56 30.57 -4.83 9.94
N ILE A 57 31.60 -3.99 9.97
CA ILE A 57 32.78 -4.10 9.09
C ILE A 57 33.96 -4.64 9.90
N ILE A 58 34.44 -5.84 9.55
CA ILE A 58 35.45 -6.57 10.31
C ILE A 58 36.69 -6.74 9.44
N ASP A 59 37.82 -6.21 9.89
CA ASP A 59 39.10 -6.41 9.22
C ASP A 59 39.80 -7.66 9.78
N LEU A 60 40.00 -8.65 8.93
CA LEU A 60 40.64 -9.93 9.24
C LEU A 60 42.12 -9.96 8.85
N SER A 61 42.73 -8.79 8.63
CA SER A 61 44.11 -8.69 8.15
C SER A 61 45.15 -9.12 9.19
N ILE A 62 44.80 -9.16 10.48
CA ILE A 62 45.67 -9.66 11.55
C ILE A 62 45.31 -11.11 11.86
N GLN A 63 46.24 -12.03 11.61
CA GLN A 63 46.02 -13.46 11.78
C GLN A 63 45.73 -13.86 13.24
N GLU A 64 46.38 -13.24 14.24
CA GLU A 64 46.14 -13.56 15.65
C GLU A 64 44.71 -13.21 16.11
N GLN A 65 44.02 -12.29 15.41
CA GLN A 65 42.68 -11.82 15.77
C GLN A 65 41.56 -12.57 15.05
N GLN A 66 41.87 -13.31 13.98
CA GLN A 66 40.87 -13.91 13.08
C GLN A 66 39.90 -14.84 13.82
N ASN A 67 40.40 -15.75 14.65
CA ASN A 67 39.57 -16.74 15.33
C ASN A 67 38.58 -16.09 16.31
N SER A 68 39.04 -15.14 17.14
CA SER A 68 38.17 -14.40 18.07
C SER A 68 37.12 -13.58 17.31
N LEU A 69 37.51 -12.88 16.24
CA LEU A 69 36.59 -12.08 15.43
C LEU A 69 35.54 -12.95 14.73
N LEU A 70 35.92 -14.10 14.18
CA LEU A 70 34.99 -15.04 13.55
C LEU A 70 34.02 -15.66 14.58
N TYR A 71 34.48 -15.94 15.79
CA TYR A 71 33.60 -16.38 16.88
C TYR A 71 32.55 -15.32 17.24
N LEU A 72 32.99 -14.08 17.47
CA LEU A 72 32.10 -12.95 17.79
C LEU A 72 31.11 -12.65 16.66
N LEU A 73 31.55 -12.82 15.41
CA LEU A 73 30.70 -12.74 14.23
C LEU A 73 29.61 -13.81 14.24
N GLY A 74 29.95 -15.06 14.55
CA GLY A 74 28.96 -16.13 14.70
C GLY A 74 27.95 -15.86 15.82
N VAL A 75 28.39 -15.27 16.94
CA VAL A 75 27.48 -14.82 18.01
C VAL A 75 26.53 -13.74 17.51
N ARG A 76 27.04 -12.75 16.76
CA ARG A 76 26.21 -11.69 16.15
C ARG A 76 25.15 -12.28 15.19
N GLU A 77 25.51 -13.26 14.37
CA GLU A 77 24.56 -13.94 13.49
C GLU A 77 23.48 -14.70 14.25
N SER A 78 23.82 -15.28 15.41
CA SER A 78 22.83 -15.95 16.27
C SER A 78 21.73 -15.01 16.78
N PHE A 79 22.01 -13.70 16.84
CA PHE A 79 21.02 -12.66 17.15
C PHE A 79 20.19 -12.21 15.95
N GLY A 80 20.41 -12.80 14.77
CA GLY A 80 19.74 -12.43 13.51
C GLY A 80 20.39 -11.25 12.79
N MET A 81 21.53 -10.75 13.27
CA MET A 81 22.27 -9.65 12.66
C MET A 81 23.18 -10.17 11.53
N LYS A 82 22.63 -10.24 10.32
CA LYS A 82 23.26 -10.88 9.15
C LYS A 82 24.11 -9.94 8.28
N GLN A 83 24.01 -8.63 8.49
CA GLN A 83 24.71 -7.64 7.66
C GLN A 83 26.14 -7.45 8.16
N ASN A 84 27.06 -8.23 7.59
CA ASN A 84 28.46 -8.29 7.98
C ASN A 84 29.37 -8.22 6.74
N ILE A 85 30.32 -7.29 6.75
CA ILE A 85 31.31 -7.08 5.69
C ILE A 85 32.68 -7.44 6.24
N LEU A 86 33.37 -8.34 5.57
CA LEU A 86 34.72 -8.75 5.93
C LEU A 86 35.72 -8.01 5.03
N LEU A 87 36.75 -7.41 5.62
CA LEU A 87 37.86 -6.79 4.92
C LEU A 87 39.12 -7.63 5.13
N PHE A 88 39.93 -7.74 4.09
CA PHE A 88 41.24 -8.39 4.17
C PHE A 88 42.26 -7.63 3.33
N ASN A 89 43.33 -7.19 3.98
CA ASN A 89 44.48 -6.63 3.30
C ASN A 89 45.27 -7.76 2.64
N GLU A 90 45.31 -7.77 1.30
CA GLU A 90 45.97 -8.82 0.54
C GLU A 90 47.50 -8.62 0.52
N TYR A 91 48.18 -9.31 1.45
CA TYR A 91 49.64 -9.47 1.45
C TYR A 91 50.09 -10.76 0.75
N SER A 92 49.22 -11.76 0.63
CA SER A 92 49.45 -12.97 -0.16
C SER A 92 48.16 -13.44 -0.84
N THR A 93 48.27 -13.85 -2.11
CA THR A 93 47.12 -14.33 -2.90
C THR A 93 46.54 -15.62 -2.35
N GLU A 94 47.38 -16.48 -1.75
CA GLU A 94 46.97 -17.75 -1.14
C GLU A 94 46.14 -17.52 0.14
N GLY A 95 46.54 -16.56 0.99
CA GLY A 95 45.79 -16.20 2.20
C GLY A 95 44.42 -15.60 1.90
N ALA A 96 44.34 -14.74 0.88
CA ALA A 96 43.06 -14.18 0.42
C ALA A 96 42.09 -15.27 -0.08
N LEU A 97 42.60 -16.26 -0.82
CA LEU A 97 41.79 -17.40 -1.28
C LEU A 97 41.33 -18.30 -0.15
N GLN A 98 42.21 -18.62 0.80
CA GLN A 98 41.86 -19.44 1.95
C GLN A 98 40.72 -18.80 2.75
N LEU A 99 40.81 -17.50 3.04
CA LEU A 99 39.75 -16.77 3.73
C LEU A 99 38.45 -16.71 2.93
N ARG A 100 38.50 -16.57 1.60
CA ARG A 100 37.28 -16.63 0.75
C ARG A 100 36.60 -17.99 0.80
N LEU A 101 37.37 -19.08 0.79
CA LEU A 101 36.82 -20.43 0.88
C LEU A 101 36.21 -20.70 2.26
N SER A 102 36.87 -20.24 3.33
CA SER A 102 36.39 -20.41 4.70
C SER A 102 35.20 -19.50 5.04
N CYS A 103 35.12 -18.31 4.45
CA CYS A 103 34.08 -17.31 4.72
C CYS A 103 33.12 -17.12 3.53
N SER A 104 32.83 -18.19 2.79
CA SER A 104 32.01 -18.13 1.55
C SER A 104 30.60 -17.57 1.74
N ASN A 105 30.07 -17.64 2.96
CA ASN A 105 28.76 -17.09 3.33
C ASN A 105 28.77 -15.58 3.59
N TYR A 106 29.95 -14.94 3.59
CA TYR A 106 30.13 -13.53 3.93
C TYR A 106 30.60 -12.70 2.73
N SER A 107 30.28 -11.41 2.75
CA SER A 107 30.82 -10.44 1.79
C SER A 107 32.27 -10.10 2.15
N LEU A 108 33.22 -10.89 1.64
CA LEU A 108 34.66 -10.66 1.83
C LEU A 108 35.22 -9.78 0.70
N ILE A 109 35.76 -8.63 1.09
CA ILE A 109 36.43 -7.67 0.22
C ILE A 109 37.92 -7.71 0.52
N SER A 110 38.69 -8.21 -0.45
CA SER A 110 40.15 -8.11 -0.43
C SER A 110 40.57 -6.75 -0.98
N TYR A 111 41.53 -6.10 -0.35
CA TYR A 111 42.02 -4.78 -0.78
C TYR A 111 43.53 -4.68 -0.70
N ARG A 112 44.11 -3.76 -1.47
CA ARG A 112 45.50 -3.33 -1.32
C ARG A 112 45.69 -1.86 -1.65
N VAL A 113 46.78 -1.28 -1.16
CA VAL A 113 47.16 0.10 -1.48
C VAL A 113 48.12 0.09 -2.67
N ASN A 114 47.79 0.82 -3.73
CA ASN A 114 48.64 0.96 -4.92
C ASN A 114 49.80 1.97 -4.70
N GLU A 115 50.70 2.07 -5.67
CA GLU A 115 51.83 3.03 -5.63
C GLU A 115 51.38 4.49 -5.52
N ASN A 116 50.17 4.80 -5.99
CA ASN A 116 49.54 6.13 -5.88
C ASN A 116 48.85 6.37 -4.52
N LYS A 117 49.06 5.51 -3.52
CA LYS A 117 48.44 5.56 -2.17
C LYS A 117 46.92 5.43 -2.16
N GLN A 118 46.31 4.88 -3.21
CA GLN A 118 44.87 4.63 -3.28
C GLN A 118 44.55 3.20 -2.88
N CYS A 119 43.43 3.01 -2.16
CA CYS A 119 42.98 1.69 -1.74
C CYS A 119 42.11 1.05 -2.84
N ILE A 120 42.61 0.02 -3.50
CA ILE A 120 41.92 -0.69 -4.58
C ILE A 120 41.44 -2.06 -4.12
N VAL A 121 40.31 -2.50 -4.67
CA VAL A 121 39.78 -3.85 -4.44
C VAL A 121 40.54 -4.86 -5.30
N THR A 122 40.85 -6.02 -4.73
CA THR A 122 41.50 -7.12 -5.43
C THR A 122 40.51 -8.26 -5.70
N GLU A 123 40.50 -8.73 -6.95
CA GLU A 123 39.71 -9.90 -7.34
C GLU A 123 40.64 -11.05 -7.80
N PRO A 124 40.31 -12.30 -7.44
CA PRO A 124 41.07 -13.47 -7.84
C PRO A 124 40.71 -13.76 -9.30
N ASN A 125 41.72 -13.85 -10.17
CA ASN A 125 41.51 -14.28 -11.54
C ASN A 125 41.24 -15.79 -11.56
N VAL A 126 39.96 -16.17 -11.54
CA VAL A 126 39.53 -17.58 -11.65
C VAL A 126 39.95 -18.19 -13.01
N ILE A 127 40.12 -17.36 -14.05
CA ILE A 127 40.47 -17.79 -15.41
C ILE A 127 41.84 -18.49 -15.49
N ASN A 128 42.80 -18.14 -14.63
CA ASN A 128 44.11 -18.81 -14.58
C ASN A 128 44.09 -20.14 -13.82
N MET A 129 43.02 -20.47 -13.07
CA MET A 129 42.93 -21.74 -12.33
C MET A 129 42.73 -22.95 -13.24
N LEU A 130 42.14 -22.77 -14.43
CA LEU A 130 41.81 -23.90 -15.33
C LEU A 130 42.92 -24.25 -16.32
N ASN A 131 43.83 -23.32 -16.63
CA ASN A 131 44.73 -23.48 -17.79
C ASN A 131 46.18 -23.81 -17.44
N ASN A 132 46.71 -23.46 -16.27
CA ASN A 132 48.09 -23.77 -15.90
C ASN A 132 48.17 -24.01 -14.40
N GLY A 133 48.51 -25.23 -13.99
CA GLY A 133 48.57 -25.67 -12.60
C GLY A 133 49.64 -25.02 -11.73
N ASN A 134 50.03 -23.76 -11.97
CA ASN A 134 50.83 -22.94 -11.06
C ASN A 134 50.63 -21.43 -11.29
N ILE A 135 50.57 -20.71 -10.16
CA ILE A 135 50.49 -19.25 -9.92
C ILE A 135 49.09 -18.63 -10.05
N ILE A 136 48.46 -18.47 -8.89
CA ILE A 136 47.30 -17.58 -8.68
C ILE A 136 47.85 -16.13 -8.69
N GLN A 137 47.58 -15.38 -9.75
CA GLN A 137 47.78 -13.92 -9.76
C GLN A 137 46.43 -13.24 -9.45
N SER A 138 46.37 -12.45 -8.38
CA SER A 138 45.27 -11.53 -8.16
C SER A 138 45.34 -10.39 -9.17
N SER A 139 44.20 -10.04 -9.76
CA SER A 139 44.11 -8.84 -10.59
C SER A 139 43.76 -7.66 -9.71
N GLU A 140 44.51 -6.57 -9.89
CA GLU A 140 44.09 -5.26 -9.43
C GLU A 140 42.84 -4.85 -10.20
N THR A 141 41.75 -4.56 -9.50
CA THR A 141 40.62 -3.87 -10.13
C THR A 141 40.92 -2.38 -10.20
N LYS A 142 40.31 -1.68 -11.16
CA LYS A 142 40.29 -0.19 -11.18
C LYS A 142 39.30 0.40 -10.18
N ILE A 143 38.70 -0.42 -9.32
CA ILE A 143 37.63 -0.03 -8.40
C ILE A 143 38.25 0.31 -7.05
N LEU A 144 37.96 1.51 -6.57
CA LEU A 144 38.38 1.98 -5.25
C LEU A 144 37.54 1.32 -4.16
N LEU A 145 38.15 1.12 -2.99
CA LEU A 145 37.50 0.47 -1.85
C LEU A 145 36.25 1.24 -1.41
N HIS A 146 36.31 2.58 -1.33
CA HIS A 146 35.13 3.37 -0.98
C HIS A 146 33.98 3.12 -1.95
N THR A 147 34.23 3.06 -3.27
CA THR A 147 33.16 2.91 -4.27
C THR A 147 32.43 1.57 -4.10
N LYS A 148 33.19 0.50 -3.82
CA LYS A 148 32.61 -0.83 -3.56
C LYS A 148 31.82 -0.85 -2.24
N LEU A 149 32.37 -0.26 -1.19
CA LEU A 149 31.72 -0.17 0.13
C LEU A 149 30.44 0.65 0.07
N THR A 150 30.46 1.85 -0.53
CA THR A 150 29.28 2.69 -0.70
C THR A 150 28.15 1.94 -1.40
N LYS A 151 28.46 1.19 -2.47
CA LYS A 151 27.46 0.38 -3.17
C LYS A 151 26.84 -0.70 -2.28
N ILE A 152 27.67 -1.42 -1.51
CA ILE A 152 27.19 -2.48 -0.59
C ILE A 152 26.32 -1.87 0.52
N LEU A 153 26.75 -0.75 1.12
CA LEU A 153 25.98 -0.07 2.17
C LEU A 153 24.61 0.41 1.66
N GLN A 154 24.56 0.97 0.45
CA GLN A 154 23.30 1.37 -0.20
C GLN A 154 22.40 0.17 -0.50
N GLU A 155 22.95 -0.94 -0.97
CA GLU A 155 22.17 -2.18 -1.21
C GLU A 155 21.57 -2.74 0.09
N ILE A 156 22.34 -2.74 1.19
CA ILE A 156 21.87 -3.17 2.51
C ILE A 156 20.76 -2.26 3.02
N GLU A 157 20.90 -0.94 2.85
CA GLU A 157 19.86 0.02 3.23
C GLU A 157 18.54 -0.26 2.48
N ILE A 158 18.61 -0.48 1.16
CA ILE A 158 17.45 -0.81 0.33
C ILE A 158 16.76 -2.09 0.82
N GLN A 159 17.54 -3.16 1.06
CA GLN A 159 17.01 -4.44 1.55
C GLN A 159 16.34 -4.30 2.92
N THR A 160 16.96 -3.55 3.84
CA THR A 160 16.42 -3.33 5.17
C THR A 160 15.10 -2.56 5.12
N LYS A 161 15.03 -1.49 4.32
CA LYS A 161 13.78 -0.74 4.09
C LYS A 161 12.69 -1.62 3.46
N ALA A 162 13.06 -2.47 2.49
CA ALA A 162 12.11 -3.40 1.88
C ALA A 162 11.54 -4.39 2.91
N HIS A 163 12.40 -4.99 3.75
CA HIS A 163 11.97 -5.92 4.78
C HIS A 163 11.07 -5.26 5.84
N MET A 164 11.38 -4.03 6.27
CA MET A 164 10.52 -3.29 7.20
C MET A 164 9.13 -3.03 6.61
N LYS A 165 9.04 -2.64 5.33
CA LYS A 165 7.76 -2.45 4.62
C LYS A 165 6.99 -3.75 4.51
N GLU A 166 7.65 -4.84 4.12
CA GLU A 166 7.02 -6.16 4.01
C GLU A 166 6.44 -6.61 5.35
N LYS A 167 7.20 -6.46 6.44
CA LYS A 167 6.75 -6.77 7.79
C LYS A 167 5.54 -5.92 8.18
N PHE A 168 5.57 -4.61 7.93
CA PHE A 168 4.43 -3.73 8.18
C PHE A 168 3.17 -4.18 7.41
N LEU A 169 3.30 -4.47 6.12
CA LEU A 169 2.18 -4.93 5.28
C LEU A 169 1.65 -6.31 5.73
N SER A 170 2.55 -7.19 6.18
CA SER A 170 2.18 -8.48 6.77
C SER A 170 1.39 -8.31 8.06
N ASP A 171 1.86 -7.47 8.97
CA ASP A 171 1.18 -7.16 10.23
C ASP A 171 -0.19 -6.52 9.98
N LEU A 172 -0.30 -5.66 8.97
CA LEU A 172 -1.55 -5.02 8.57
C LEU A 172 -2.56 -6.01 7.96
N ARG A 173 -2.10 -6.97 7.14
CA ARG A 173 -2.94 -8.10 6.68
C ARG A 173 -3.43 -8.91 7.86
N LYS A 174 -2.51 -9.33 8.73
CA LYS A 174 -2.83 -10.11 9.93
C LYS A 174 -3.84 -9.40 10.83
N ALA A 175 -3.71 -8.09 11.02
CA ALA A 175 -4.65 -7.32 11.82
C ALA A 175 -6.09 -7.40 11.28
N ARG A 176 -6.26 -7.31 9.94
CA ARG A 176 -7.57 -7.42 9.26
C ARG A 176 -8.17 -8.82 9.34
N ASP A 177 -7.33 -9.85 9.28
CA ASP A 177 -7.77 -11.24 9.35
C ASP A 177 -8.15 -11.64 10.80
N ASP A 178 -7.40 -11.17 11.78
CA ASP A 178 -7.54 -11.59 13.18
C ASP A 178 -8.58 -10.78 13.97
N HIS A 179 -8.95 -9.57 13.53
CA HIS A 179 -9.79 -8.65 14.30
C HIS A 179 -10.96 -8.08 13.47
N THR A 180 -12.03 -7.72 14.16
CA THR A 180 -13.19 -7.01 13.58
C THR A 180 -13.69 -5.92 14.55
N GLY A 181 -14.52 -5.01 14.06
CA GLY A 181 -15.13 -3.95 14.87
C GLY A 181 -14.12 -3.04 15.58
N ASP A 182 -14.39 -2.71 16.85
CA ASP A 182 -13.56 -1.78 17.63
C ASP A 182 -12.13 -2.29 17.87
N LYS A 183 -11.95 -3.62 18.00
CA LYS A 183 -10.62 -4.22 18.15
C LYS A 183 -9.77 -4.00 16.91
N LEU A 184 -10.36 -4.16 15.72
CA LEU A 184 -9.68 -3.86 14.46
C LEU A 184 -9.34 -2.37 14.39
N ARG A 185 -10.27 -1.49 14.76
CA ARG A 185 -10.02 -0.04 14.81
C ARG A 185 -8.81 0.30 15.67
N GLU A 186 -8.75 -0.21 16.91
CA GLU A 186 -7.61 0.03 17.80
C GLU A 186 -6.29 -0.50 17.22
N ALA A 187 -6.30 -1.73 16.67
CA ALA A 187 -5.12 -2.31 16.02
C ALA A 187 -4.61 -1.46 14.84
N LEU A 188 -5.52 -0.97 13.99
CA LEU A 188 -5.17 -0.10 12.86
C LEU A 188 -4.60 1.25 13.32
N HIS A 189 -5.16 1.87 14.36
CA HIS A 189 -4.62 3.11 14.93
C HIS A 189 -3.22 2.91 15.53
N ASN A 190 -2.96 1.75 16.15
CA ASN A 190 -1.63 1.39 16.64
C ASN A 190 -0.64 1.14 15.49
N LEU A 191 -1.06 0.48 14.41
CA LEU A 191 -0.23 0.31 13.21
C LEU A 191 0.08 1.65 12.52
N ARG A 192 -0.88 2.58 12.44
CA ARG A 192 -0.67 3.92 11.86
C ARG A 192 0.45 4.70 12.57
N LYS A 193 0.67 4.51 13.87
CA LYS A 193 1.80 5.15 14.58
C LYS A 193 3.16 4.71 14.04
N ARG A 194 3.28 3.50 13.48
CA ARG A 194 4.53 3.04 12.86
C ARG A 194 4.85 3.79 11.57
N LEU A 195 3.85 4.36 10.89
CA LEU A 195 4.08 5.19 9.71
C LEU A 195 4.71 6.56 10.03
N ASP A 196 4.92 6.89 11.30
CA ASP A 196 5.74 8.06 11.69
C ASP A 196 7.25 7.81 11.39
N ASP A 197 7.68 6.57 11.16
CA ASP A 197 9.02 6.24 10.66
C ASP A 197 9.15 6.54 9.16
N PRO A 198 10.06 7.45 8.73
CA PRO A 198 10.27 7.78 7.32
C PRO A 198 10.61 6.58 6.44
N ASN A 199 11.21 5.52 6.98
CA ASN A 199 11.56 4.32 6.22
C ASN A 199 10.34 3.50 5.79
N LEU A 200 9.23 3.64 6.53
CA LEU A 200 7.96 2.99 6.23
C LEU A 200 7.05 3.85 5.35
N MET A 201 7.31 5.16 5.22
CA MET A 201 6.49 6.06 4.42
C MET A 201 6.67 5.82 2.91
N SER A 202 5.71 5.12 2.29
CA SER A 202 5.66 4.90 0.85
C SER A 202 4.22 4.97 0.34
N ILE A 203 4.05 5.07 -0.99
CA ILE A 203 2.71 5.02 -1.61
C ILE A 203 2.01 3.70 -1.25
N GLU A 204 2.74 2.59 -1.25
CA GLU A 204 2.20 1.25 -0.98
C GLU A 204 1.72 1.08 0.47
N THR A 205 2.51 1.51 1.46
CA THR A 205 2.12 1.40 2.87
C THR A 205 0.96 2.34 3.19
N ALA A 206 1.00 3.57 2.67
CA ALA A 206 -0.11 4.51 2.79
C ALA A 206 -1.38 3.97 2.14
N TYR A 207 -1.30 3.45 0.90
CA TYR A 207 -2.41 2.85 0.17
C TYR A 207 -3.10 1.74 0.97
N ASN A 208 -2.32 0.78 1.49
CA ASN A 208 -2.87 -0.32 2.28
C ASN A 208 -3.49 0.18 3.60
N MET A 209 -2.91 1.22 4.20
CA MET A 209 -3.49 1.84 5.39
C MET A 209 -4.83 2.53 5.09
N PHE A 210 -4.94 3.26 3.98
CA PHE A 210 -6.20 3.85 3.51
C PHE A 210 -7.28 2.81 3.25
N LEU A 211 -6.93 1.69 2.61
CA LEU A 211 -7.86 0.57 2.40
C LEU A 211 -8.39 0.03 3.73
N SER A 212 -7.48 -0.17 4.70
CA SER A 212 -7.83 -0.72 6.01
C SER A 212 -8.76 0.22 6.79
N PHE A 213 -8.49 1.53 6.78
CA PHE A 213 -9.41 2.50 7.40
C PHE A 213 -10.75 2.61 6.66
N ARG A 214 -10.75 2.49 5.32
CA ARG A 214 -11.98 2.49 4.52
C ARG A 214 -12.90 1.33 4.88
N GLU A 215 -12.35 0.13 5.11
CA GLU A 215 -13.12 -1.07 5.49
C GLU A 215 -13.90 -0.85 6.80
N ILE A 216 -13.31 -0.16 7.76
CA ILE A 216 -13.96 0.18 9.04
C ILE A 216 -14.68 1.54 9.04
N GLN A 217 -14.77 2.19 7.87
CA GLN A 217 -15.38 3.51 7.65
C GLN A 217 -14.83 4.61 8.56
N ASP A 218 -13.55 4.55 8.93
CA ASP A 218 -12.88 5.59 9.73
C ASP A 218 -12.34 6.70 8.82
N TYR A 219 -13.26 7.52 8.31
CA TYR A 219 -12.95 8.58 7.35
C TYR A 219 -12.11 9.70 7.96
N ASP A 220 -12.24 9.97 9.25
CA ASP A 220 -11.40 10.94 9.97
C ASP A 220 -9.95 10.47 10.05
N ALA A 221 -9.70 9.18 10.32
CA ALA A 221 -8.35 8.63 10.31
C ALA A 221 -7.72 8.68 8.90
N MET A 222 -8.50 8.45 7.84
CA MET A 222 -8.03 8.61 6.46
C MET A 222 -7.62 10.07 6.17
N ILE A 223 -8.48 11.03 6.51
CA ILE A 223 -8.20 12.46 6.31
C ILE A 223 -6.95 12.86 7.09
N LYS A 224 -6.85 12.45 8.36
CA LYS A 224 -5.68 12.73 9.21
C LYS A 224 -4.40 12.13 8.65
N LEU A 225 -4.44 10.87 8.19
CA LEU A 225 -3.29 10.23 7.54
C LEU A 225 -2.81 11.04 6.32
N PHE A 226 -3.72 11.51 5.47
CA PHE A 226 -3.33 12.33 4.32
C PHE A 226 -2.70 13.66 4.74
N THR A 227 -3.28 14.36 5.71
CA THR A 227 -2.74 15.64 6.20
C THR A 227 -1.37 15.47 6.84
N ASP A 228 -1.18 14.39 7.61
CA ASP A 228 0.10 14.10 8.25
C ASP A 228 1.16 13.79 7.19
N LEU A 229 0.85 12.97 6.18
CA LEU A 229 1.75 12.71 5.05
C LEU A 229 2.08 13.98 4.24
N GLN A 230 1.12 14.91 4.12
CA GLN A 230 1.34 16.19 3.44
C GLN A 230 2.31 17.12 4.22
N SER A 231 2.35 16.98 5.55
CA SER A 231 3.19 17.81 6.41
C SER A 231 4.67 17.44 6.37
N VAL A 232 5.02 16.24 5.87
CA VAL A 232 6.40 15.75 5.80
C VAL A 232 7.15 16.45 4.66
N PRO A 233 8.20 17.26 4.97
CA PRO A 233 8.97 17.96 3.95
C PRO A 233 9.65 16.99 2.97
N HIS A 234 9.79 17.40 1.71
CA HIS A 234 10.42 16.64 0.62
C HIS A 234 9.72 15.34 0.17
N LEU A 235 8.69 14.89 0.89
CA LEU A 235 7.96 13.66 0.58
C LEU A 235 6.72 13.97 -0.28
N LYS A 236 6.83 13.82 -1.62
CA LYS A 236 5.73 14.13 -2.56
C LYS A 236 4.69 13.01 -2.72
N LEU A 237 4.41 12.22 -1.67
CA LEU A 237 3.44 11.12 -1.76
C LEU A 237 2.02 11.63 -2.06
N THR A 238 1.64 12.75 -1.46
CA THR A 238 0.30 13.34 -1.59
C THR A 238 0.01 13.95 -2.96
N SER A 239 1.01 13.96 -3.85
CA SER A 239 0.80 14.27 -5.27
C SER A 239 0.34 13.07 -6.09
N ASN A 240 0.33 11.85 -5.54
CA ASN A 240 -0.11 10.65 -6.25
C ASN A 240 -1.63 10.59 -6.40
N ALA A 241 -2.13 10.35 -7.62
CA ALA A 241 -3.55 10.26 -7.96
C ALA A 241 -4.36 9.31 -7.06
N THR A 242 -3.78 8.17 -6.65
CA THR A 242 -4.46 7.19 -5.80
C THR A 242 -4.66 7.72 -4.38
N LEU A 243 -3.67 8.40 -3.80
CA LEU A 243 -3.83 9.00 -2.47
C LEU A 243 -4.79 10.20 -2.50
N LEU A 244 -4.74 11.00 -3.57
CA LEU A 244 -5.71 12.07 -3.82
C LEU A 244 -7.14 11.52 -3.90
N TYR A 245 -7.34 10.39 -4.59
CA TYR A 245 -8.61 9.68 -4.64
C TYR A 245 -9.12 9.29 -3.24
N PHE A 246 -8.29 8.63 -2.42
CA PHE A 246 -8.72 8.21 -1.08
C PHE A 246 -9.04 9.38 -0.17
N TYR A 247 -8.28 10.47 -0.28
CA TYR A 247 -8.55 11.68 0.48
C TYR A 247 -9.86 12.33 0.07
N ALA A 248 -10.09 12.51 -1.24
CA ALA A 248 -11.36 13.04 -1.75
C ALA A 248 -12.54 12.12 -1.38
N PHE A 249 -12.35 10.81 -1.43
CA PHE A 249 -13.34 9.82 -1.01
C PHE A 249 -13.70 9.99 0.48
N ALA A 250 -12.70 10.07 1.36
CA ALA A 250 -12.92 10.21 2.79
C ALA A 250 -13.63 11.53 3.14
N LEU A 251 -13.22 12.65 2.55
CA LEU A 251 -13.90 13.95 2.68
C LEU A 251 -15.37 13.86 2.25
N ASN A 252 -15.61 13.27 1.07
CA ASN A 252 -16.95 13.05 0.55
C ASN A 252 -17.84 12.24 1.51
N ARG A 253 -17.27 11.21 2.15
CA ARG A 253 -18.04 10.38 3.07
C ARG A 253 -18.24 11.02 4.45
N ARG A 254 -17.27 11.78 4.95
CA ARG A 254 -17.37 12.47 6.24
C ARG A 254 -18.38 13.62 6.22
N ASN A 255 -18.39 14.38 5.12
CA ASN A 255 -19.40 15.40 4.84
C ASN A 255 -19.56 16.48 5.94
N LEU A 256 -18.44 16.97 6.50
CA LEU A 256 -18.47 18.21 7.29
C LEU A 256 -18.50 19.44 6.36
N GLU A 257 -18.81 20.60 6.92
CA GLU A 257 -18.82 21.86 6.19
C GLU A 257 -17.50 22.09 5.42
N GLY A 258 -17.59 22.31 4.12
CA GLY A 258 -16.45 22.49 3.22
C GLY A 258 -15.75 21.21 2.75
N ASP A 259 -16.13 20.03 3.23
CA ASP A 259 -15.53 18.76 2.80
C ASP A 259 -15.85 18.43 1.34
N ARG A 260 -17.07 18.71 0.87
CA ARG A 260 -17.49 18.45 -0.53
C ARG A 260 -16.69 19.29 -1.51
N GLU A 261 -16.48 20.57 -1.22
CA GLU A 261 -15.70 21.49 -2.06
C GLU A 261 -14.23 21.05 -2.11
N LYS A 262 -13.67 20.63 -0.97
CA LYS A 262 -12.33 20.03 -0.93
C LYS A 262 -12.28 18.71 -1.71
N ALA A 263 -13.26 17.83 -1.54
CA ALA A 263 -13.32 16.56 -2.27
C ALA A 263 -13.31 16.78 -3.79
N ILE A 264 -14.12 17.73 -4.29
CA ILE A 264 -14.11 18.13 -5.71
C ILE A 264 -12.73 18.62 -6.13
N LYS A 265 -12.11 19.52 -5.37
CA LYS A 265 -10.77 20.03 -5.68
C LYS A 265 -9.74 18.91 -5.84
N PHE A 266 -9.66 18.00 -4.85
CA PHE A 266 -8.64 16.95 -4.85
C PHE A 266 -8.93 15.84 -5.87
N ILE A 267 -10.19 15.50 -6.12
CA ILE A 267 -10.51 14.52 -7.17
C ILE A 267 -10.25 15.09 -8.57
N THR A 268 -10.48 16.38 -8.80
CA THR A 268 -10.14 17.04 -10.07
C THR A 268 -8.63 16.99 -10.33
N MET A 269 -7.81 17.23 -9.31
CA MET A 269 -6.35 17.06 -9.42
C MET A 269 -5.97 15.62 -9.81
N ALA A 270 -6.60 14.61 -9.18
CA ALA A 270 -6.36 13.20 -9.52
C ALA A 270 -6.82 12.86 -10.95
N LEU A 271 -7.93 13.46 -11.39
CA LEU A 271 -8.47 13.30 -12.73
C LEU A 271 -7.54 13.87 -13.79
N GLU A 272 -7.00 15.07 -13.57
CA GLU A 272 -6.03 15.72 -14.46
C GLU A 272 -4.74 14.89 -14.61
N GLN A 273 -4.25 14.30 -13.51
CA GLN A 273 -3.05 13.44 -13.57
C GLN A 273 -3.23 12.14 -14.33
N THR A 274 -4.48 11.69 -14.48
CA THR A 274 -4.80 10.39 -15.10
C THR A 274 -5.49 10.55 -16.46
N ASP A 275 -5.59 11.80 -16.95
CA ASP A 275 -6.35 12.20 -18.15
C ASP A 275 -7.81 11.69 -18.16
N GLY A 276 -8.34 11.34 -16.98
CA GLY A 276 -9.64 10.71 -16.82
C GLY A 276 -9.79 9.34 -17.47
N HIS A 277 -8.70 8.58 -17.58
CA HIS A 277 -8.71 7.18 -18.04
C HIS A 277 -8.88 6.16 -16.91
N VAL A 278 -8.87 6.58 -15.64
CA VAL A 278 -9.07 5.70 -14.49
C VAL A 278 -10.54 5.73 -14.06
N PRO A 279 -11.31 4.65 -14.25
CA PRO A 279 -12.76 4.63 -14.01
C PRO A 279 -13.15 4.99 -12.58
N ASP A 280 -12.40 4.51 -11.58
CA ASP A 280 -12.70 4.78 -10.17
C ASP A 280 -12.65 6.27 -9.83
N ILE A 281 -11.63 6.98 -10.35
CA ILE A 281 -11.47 8.43 -10.18
C ILE A 281 -12.64 9.16 -10.85
N VAL A 282 -12.97 8.78 -12.08
CA VAL A 282 -14.07 9.37 -12.84
C VAL A 282 -15.42 9.15 -12.13
N CYS A 283 -15.66 7.93 -11.65
CA CYS A 283 -16.91 7.61 -10.96
C CYS A 283 -16.99 8.25 -9.58
N LEU A 284 -15.87 8.53 -8.91
CA LEU A 284 -15.86 9.31 -7.67
C LEU A 284 -16.25 10.77 -7.92
N CYS A 285 -15.83 11.38 -9.03
CA CYS A 285 -16.38 12.69 -9.44
C CYS A 285 -17.91 12.63 -9.53
N GLY A 286 -18.45 11.62 -10.23
CA GLY A 286 -19.89 11.42 -10.33
C GLY A 286 -20.57 11.21 -8.97
N ARG A 287 -19.93 10.46 -8.08
CA ARG A 287 -20.43 10.19 -6.73
C ARG A 287 -20.51 11.46 -5.89
N ILE A 288 -19.50 12.32 -5.93
CA ILE A 288 -19.48 13.57 -5.16
C ILE A 288 -20.63 14.49 -5.58
N TYR A 289 -20.83 14.67 -6.88
CA TYR A 289 -21.94 15.47 -7.40
C TYR A 289 -23.31 14.84 -7.11
N LYS A 290 -23.43 13.50 -7.20
CA LYS A 290 -24.66 12.79 -6.82
C LYS A 290 -25.01 13.05 -5.36
N ASP A 291 -24.03 12.95 -4.45
CA ASP A 291 -24.28 13.20 -3.03
C ASP A 291 -24.70 14.67 -2.79
N LYS A 292 -24.05 15.66 -3.43
CA LYS A 292 -24.47 17.07 -3.36
C LYS A 292 -25.91 17.29 -3.83
N PHE A 293 -26.31 16.65 -4.93
CA PHE A 293 -27.69 16.70 -5.42
C PHE A 293 -28.69 16.15 -4.39
N VAL A 294 -28.40 14.99 -3.80
CA VAL A 294 -29.25 14.38 -2.76
C VAL A 294 -29.35 15.29 -1.52
N GLU A 295 -28.24 15.86 -1.08
CA GLU A 295 -28.16 16.74 0.09
C GLU A 295 -28.91 18.06 -0.10
N SER A 296 -28.97 18.57 -1.33
CA SER A 296 -29.75 19.76 -1.67
C SER A 296 -31.28 19.56 -1.54
N GLY A 297 -31.74 18.38 -1.12
CA GLY A 297 -33.15 18.03 -1.21
C GLY A 297 -33.61 17.91 -2.66
N TYR A 298 -32.69 17.51 -3.56
CA TYR A 298 -32.91 17.32 -4.99
C TYR A 298 -33.16 18.60 -5.81
N SER A 299 -32.74 19.77 -5.31
CA SER A 299 -32.90 21.03 -6.03
C SER A 299 -31.70 21.42 -6.89
N ASP A 300 -30.51 20.90 -6.60
CA ASP A 300 -29.27 21.22 -7.33
C ASP A 300 -29.15 20.44 -8.64
N VAL A 301 -29.84 20.95 -9.66
CA VAL A 301 -29.86 20.36 -11.02
C VAL A 301 -28.47 20.39 -11.68
N ASP A 302 -27.62 21.35 -11.35
CA ASP A 302 -26.27 21.40 -11.91
C ASP A 302 -25.40 20.27 -11.37
N SER A 303 -25.52 19.93 -10.08
CA SER A 303 -24.91 18.73 -9.52
C SER A 303 -25.46 17.45 -10.16
N LEU A 304 -26.77 17.35 -10.41
CA LEU A 304 -27.36 16.21 -11.13
C LEU A 304 -26.72 16.04 -12.53
N LYS A 305 -26.65 17.12 -13.32
CA LYS A 305 -26.05 17.09 -14.66
C LYS A 305 -24.57 16.71 -14.63
N ASN A 306 -23.82 17.22 -13.66
CA ASN A 306 -22.42 16.86 -13.48
C ASN A 306 -22.26 15.39 -13.08
N ALA A 307 -23.11 14.87 -12.19
CA ALA A 307 -23.11 13.47 -11.82
C ALA A 307 -23.34 12.57 -13.04
N ILE A 308 -24.36 12.87 -13.86
CA ILE A 308 -24.65 12.16 -15.10
C ILE A 308 -23.45 12.21 -16.05
N LYS A 309 -22.87 13.40 -16.27
CA LYS A 309 -21.69 13.59 -17.13
C LYS A 309 -20.54 12.67 -16.71
N TRP A 310 -20.21 12.64 -15.43
CA TRP A 310 -19.08 11.85 -14.93
C TRP A 310 -19.35 10.35 -14.94
N TYR A 311 -20.53 9.90 -14.52
CA TYR A 311 -20.87 8.48 -14.61
C TYR A 311 -20.96 8.00 -16.07
N ARG A 312 -21.43 8.84 -17.00
CA ARG A 312 -21.38 8.56 -18.45
C ARG A 312 -19.95 8.38 -18.92
N LYS A 313 -19.05 9.33 -18.61
CA LYS A 313 -17.63 9.20 -18.95
C LYS A 313 -17.02 7.93 -18.34
N GLY A 314 -17.32 7.61 -17.08
CA GLY A 314 -16.80 6.42 -16.41
C GLY A 314 -17.25 5.12 -17.09
N PHE A 315 -18.51 5.08 -17.51
CA PHE A 315 -19.08 3.95 -18.24
C PHE A 315 -18.52 3.82 -19.67
N GLU A 316 -18.24 4.93 -20.34
CA GLU A 316 -17.58 4.95 -21.66
C GLU A 316 -16.12 4.45 -21.60
N VAL A 317 -15.38 4.84 -20.55
CA VAL A 317 -14.00 4.38 -20.34
C VAL A 317 -13.94 2.88 -20.06
N GLN A 318 -14.76 2.41 -19.11
CA GLN A 318 -14.87 0.99 -18.80
C GLN A 318 -16.30 0.66 -18.37
N PRO A 319 -17.09 -0.02 -19.22
CA PRO A 319 -18.41 -0.49 -18.84
C PRO A 319 -18.33 -1.45 -17.65
N ASN A 320 -18.93 -1.06 -16.53
CA ASN A 320 -19.00 -1.85 -15.31
C ASN A 320 -20.30 -1.58 -14.57
N GLU A 321 -20.62 -2.45 -13.61
CA GLU A 321 -21.89 -2.47 -12.89
C GLU A 321 -22.10 -1.20 -12.06
N TYR A 322 -21.05 -0.77 -11.34
CA TYR A 322 -21.09 0.41 -10.49
C TYR A 322 -21.38 1.69 -11.28
N ALA A 323 -20.65 1.92 -12.38
CA ALA A 323 -20.87 3.10 -13.23
C ALA A 323 -22.23 3.05 -13.93
N GLY A 324 -22.59 1.90 -14.49
CA GLY A 324 -23.82 1.74 -15.26
C GLY A 324 -25.10 1.90 -14.43
N ILE A 325 -25.16 1.30 -13.23
CA ILE A 325 -26.32 1.46 -12.33
C ILE A 325 -26.50 2.91 -11.90
N ASN A 326 -25.41 3.57 -11.49
CA ASN A 326 -25.49 4.97 -11.04
C ASN A 326 -25.89 5.89 -12.20
N LEU A 327 -25.35 5.67 -13.40
CA LEU A 327 -25.76 6.40 -14.60
C LEU A 327 -27.24 6.19 -14.91
N ALA A 328 -27.69 4.93 -14.97
CA ALA A 328 -29.08 4.59 -15.25
C ALA A 328 -30.04 5.22 -14.22
N THR A 329 -29.69 5.14 -12.94
CA THR A 329 -30.44 5.76 -11.85
C THR A 329 -30.57 7.28 -12.05
N LEU A 330 -29.46 7.96 -12.36
CA LEU A 330 -29.45 9.41 -12.54
C LEU A 330 -30.20 9.85 -13.81
N LEU A 331 -30.17 9.06 -14.88
CA LEU A 331 -30.96 9.31 -16.09
C LEU A 331 -32.47 9.24 -15.78
N VAL A 332 -32.91 8.29 -14.96
CA VAL A 332 -34.31 8.22 -14.51
C VAL A 332 -34.68 9.43 -13.66
N ILE A 333 -33.78 9.88 -12.78
CA ILE A 333 -33.98 11.10 -11.98
C ILE A 333 -34.13 12.34 -12.87
N ASP A 334 -33.35 12.41 -13.97
CA ASP A 334 -33.43 13.48 -14.98
C ASP A 334 -34.67 13.35 -15.91
N GLY A 335 -35.53 12.36 -15.66
CA GLY A 335 -36.82 12.19 -16.35
C GLY A 335 -36.80 11.19 -17.50
N ALA A 336 -35.71 10.46 -17.73
CA ALA A 336 -35.68 9.39 -18.72
C ALA A 336 -36.57 8.21 -18.29
N ASN A 337 -37.25 7.61 -19.26
CA ASN A 337 -37.99 6.37 -19.07
C ASN A 337 -37.27 5.21 -19.78
N PHE A 338 -37.16 4.06 -19.12
CA PHE A 338 -36.54 2.85 -19.67
C PHE A 338 -37.16 2.41 -21.00
N ALA A 339 -38.48 2.54 -21.17
CA ALA A 339 -39.14 2.17 -22.42
C ALA A 339 -38.85 3.12 -23.59
N ALA A 340 -38.48 4.38 -23.32
CA ALA A 340 -38.35 5.43 -24.34
C ALA A 340 -36.92 5.92 -24.56
N SER A 341 -35.99 5.65 -23.63
CA SER A 341 -34.60 6.11 -23.71
C SER A 341 -33.67 5.03 -24.25
N GLU A 342 -33.18 5.23 -25.48
CA GLU A 342 -32.20 4.33 -26.11
C GLU A 342 -30.91 4.21 -25.28
N GLU A 343 -30.46 5.29 -24.64
CA GLU A 343 -29.29 5.27 -23.76
C GLU A 343 -29.53 4.34 -22.57
N LEU A 344 -30.69 4.45 -21.93
CA LEU A 344 -31.04 3.64 -20.76
C LEU A 344 -31.22 2.16 -21.12
N GLN A 345 -31.81 1.87 -22.29
CA GLN A 345 -31.91 0.51 -22.83
C GLN A 345 -30.54 -0.10 -23.13
N ARG A 346 -29.63 0.68 -23.74
CA ARG A 346 -28.26 0.24 -24.02
C ARG A 346 -27.50 -0.07 -22.73
N ILE A 347 -27.60 0.80 -21.72
CA ILE A 347 -27.00 0.57 -20.39
C ILE A 347 -27.59 -0.70 -19.78
N GLY A 348 -28.91 -0.85 -19.78
CA GLY A 348 -29.60 -2.03 -19.25
C GLY A 348 -29.17 -3.33 -19.95
N MET A 349 -28.97 -3.31 -21.27
CA MET A 349 -28.46 -4.45 -22.04
C MET A 349 -27.02 -4.80 -21.64
N VAL A 350 -26.13 -3.81 -21.54
CA VAL A 350 -24.74 -4.04 -21.12
C VAL A 350 -24.69 -4.61 -19.71
N LEU A 351 -25.43 -4.04 -18.77
CA LEU A 351 -25.50 -4.51 -17.39
C LEU A 351 -26.07 -5.94 -17.30
N SER A 352 -27.12 -6.25 -18.06
CA SER A 352 -27.70 -7.60 -18.13
C SER A 352 -26.69 -8.61 -18.69
N ASN A 353 -25.87 -8.21 -19.67
CA ASN A 353 -24.80 -9.05 -20.20
C ASN A 353 -23.66 -9.27 -19.20
N LEU A 354 -23.27 -8.24 -18.45
CA LEU A 354 -22.23 -8.34 -17.42
C LEU A 354 -22.63 -9.33 -16.32
N ILE A 355 -23.84 -9.17 -15.77
CA ILE A 355 -24.37 -10.07 -14.74
C ILE A 355 -24.67 -11.46 -15.31
N GLY A 356 -25.21 -11.55 -16.53
CA GLY A 356 -25.51 -12.85 -17.16
C GLY A 356 -24.27 -13.73 -17.36
N ARG A 357 -23.08 -13.15 -17.55
CA ARG A 357 -21.81 -13.89 -17.60
C ARG A 357 -21.38 -14.48 -16.25
N LYS A 358 -21.88 -13.94 -15.14
CA LYS A 358 -21.56 -14.40 -13.77
C LYS A 358 -22.43 -15.58 -13.33
N GLY A 359 -23.49 -15.90 -14.07
CA GLY A 359 -24.33 -17.07 -13.84
C GLY A 359 -25.79 -16.73 -13.55
N SER A 360 -26.54 -17.72 -13.07
CA SER A 360 -27.93 -17.51 -12.66
C SER A 360 -28.00 -16.80 -11.31
N LEU A 361 -29.07 -16.06 -11.07
CA LEU A 361 -29.29 -15.30 -9.83
C LEU A 361 -29.09 -16.16 -8.57
N THR A 362 -29.55 -17.42 -8.58
CA THR A 362 -29.44 -18.35 -7.45
C THR A 362 -28.01 -18.85 -7.20
N SER A 363 -27.12 -18.72 -8.18
CA SER A 363 -25.71 -19.14 -8.08
C SER A 363 -24.79 -18.02 -7.59
N LEU A 364 -25.22 -16.75 -7.69
CA LEU A 364 -24.45 -15.59 -7.26
C LEU A 364 -24.24 -15.60 -5.74
N GLN A 365 -22.98 -15.48 -5.32
CA GLN A 365 -22.59 -15.40 -3.90
C GLN A 365 -22.13 -14.01 -3.48
N ASP A 366 -21.76 -13.16 -4.44
CA ASP A 366 -21.39 -11.78 -4.17
C ASP A 366 -22.63 -10.89 -4.08
N TYR A 367 -22.72 -10.08 -3.02
CA TYR A 367 -23.86 -9.20 -2.80
C TYR A 367 -24.03 -8.17 -3.91
N TRP A 368 -22.94 -7.58 -4.41
CA TRP A 368 -23.00 -6.52 -5.41
C TRP A 368 -23.52 -7.02 -6.75
N ASP A 369 -23.23 -8.28 -7.09
CA ASP A 369 -23.81 -8.94 -8.27
C ASP A 369 -25.34 -9.05 -8.14
N VAL A 370 -25.83 -9.53 -6.98
CA VAL A 370 -27.27 -9.66 -6.71
C VAL A 370 -27.94 -8.28 -6.65
N ALA A 371 -27.31 -7.30 -5.99
CA ALA A 371 -27.81 -5.94 -5.89
C ALA A 371 -27.91 -5.26 -7.26
N THR A 372 -26.92 -5.48 -8.13
CA THR A 372 -26.97 -4.98 -9.51
C THR A 372 -28.12 -5.62 -10.28
N PHE A 373 -28.31 -6.94 -10.17
CA PHE A 373 -29.45 -7.63 -10.80
C PHE A 373 -30.79 -7.08 -10.30
N PHE A 374 -30.90 -6.85 -8.98
CA PHE A 374 -32.06 -6.24 -8.34
C PHE A 374 -32.34 -4.85 -8.91
N GLU A 375 -31.34 -3.97 -8.95
CA GLU A 375 -31.49 -2.59 -9.44
C GLU A 375 -31.85 -2.53 -10.93
N ILE A 376 -31.26 -3.38 -11.79
CA ILE A 376 -31.67 -3.50 -13.20
C ILE A 376 -33.14 -3.93 -13.29
N SER A 377 -33.54 -4.90 -12.48
CA SER A 377 -34.92 -5.42 -12.48
C SER A 377 -35.92 -4.34 -12.07
N VAL A 378 -35.57 -3.52 -11.07
CA VAL A 378 -36.40 -2.36 -10.66
C VAL A 378 -36.41 -1.27 -11.74
N LEU A 379 -35.27 -0.96 -12.37
CA LEU A 379 -35.18 0.00 -13.48
C LEU A 379 -36.06 -0.41 -14.66
N ALA A 380 -36.13 -1.70 -14.98
CA ALA A 380 -36.96 -2.28 -16.04
C ALA A 380 -38.39 -2.64 -15.60
N GLU A 381 -38.79 -2.31 -14.37
CA GLU A 381 -40.11 -2.61 -13.79
C GLU A 381 -40.49 -4.10 -13.80
N ASN A 382 -39.50 -4.98 -13.79
CA ASN A 382 -39.70 -6.41 -13.66
C ASN A 382 -39.71 -6.81 -12.17
N TYR A 383 -40.82 -6.51 -11.49
CA TYR A 383 -40.95 -6.75 -10.04
C TYR A 383 -40.84 -8.24 -9.67
N SER A 384 -41.25 -9.16 -10.54
CA SER A 384 -41.06 -10.61 -10.32
C SER A 384 -39.59 -10.98 -10.14
N LYS A 385 -38.69 -10.47 -11.00
CA LYS A 385 -37.24 -10.66 -10.85
C LYS A 385 -36.66 -9.89 -9.67
N ALA A 386 -37.17 -8.69 -9.38
CA ALA A 386 -36.72 -7.90 -8.24
C ALA A 386 -37.03 -8.60 -6.89
N ILE A 387 -38.19 -9.26 -6.77
CA ILE A 387 -38.55 -10.06 -5.58
C ILE A 387 -37.59 -11.23 -5.39
N GLN A 388 -37.30 -11.99 -6.46
CA GLN A 388 -36.33 -13.10 -6.39
C GLN A 388 -34.95 -12.61 -5.94
N ALA A 389 -34.51 -11.46 -6.45
CA ALA A 389 -33.24 -10.87 -6.07
C ALA A 389 -33.25 -10.38 -4.62
N SER A 390 -34.37 -9.84 -4.14
CA SER A 390 -34.56 -9.43 -2.75
C SER A 390 -34.39 -10.62 -1.79
N GLU A 391 -34.96 -11.78 -2.12
CA GLU A 391 -34.75 -13.01 -1.34
C GLU A 391 -33.28 -13.42 -1.28
N CYS A 392 -32.55 -13.33 -2.41
CA CYS A 392 -31.12 -13.62 -2.45
C CYS A 392 -30.32 -12.61 -1.60
N MET A 393 -30.62 -11.31 -1.73
CA MET A 393 -29.98 -10.26 -0.91
C MET A 393 -30.16 -10.52 0.58
N PHE A 394 -31.38 -10.91 1.01
CA PHE A 394 -31.66 -11.27 2.40
C PHE A 394 -30.83 -12.48 2.87
N LYS A 395 -30.73 -13.54 2.05
CA LYS A 395 -29.97 -14.75 2.39
C LYS A 395 -28.47 -14.49 2.55
N LEU A 396 -27.92 -13.54 1.79
CA LEU A 396 -26.49 -13.19 1.83
C LEU A 396 -26.06 -12.44 3.10
N LYS A 397 -27.01 -11.89 3.88
CA LYS A 397 -26.74 -11.15 5.14
C LYS A 397 -25.60 -10.12 5.00
N PRO A 398 -25.70 -9.18 4.05
CA PRO A 398 -24.66 -8.20 3.81
C PRO A 398 -24.52 -7.22 4.99
N PRO A 399 -23.37 -6.54 5.14
CA PRO A 399 -23.25 -5.40 6.04
C PRO A 399 -24.28 -4.30 5.72
N ASN A 400 -24.79 -3.60 6.73
CA ASN A 400 -25.87 -2.62 6.54
C ASN A 400 -25.55 -1.50 5.56
N TRP A 401 -24.28 -1.10 5.45
CA TRP A 401 -23.88 -0.05 4.52
C TRP A 401 -24.01 -0.45 3.04
N TYR A 402 -23.92 -1.75 2.73
CA TYR A 402 -24.21 -2.28 1.40
C TYR A 402 -25.68 -2.05 1.04
N LEU A 403 -26.59 -2.49 1.93
CA LEU A 403 -28.04 -2.31 1.77
C LEU A 403 -28.40 -0.82 1.66
N LYS A 404 -27.83 0.03 2.53
CA LYS A 404 -28.08 1.48 2.52
C LYS A 404 -27.77 2.11 1.15
N SER A 405 -26.72 1.65 0.46
CA SER A 405 -26.38 2.13 -0.88
C SER A 405 -27.42 1.72 -1.92
N THR A 406 -27.77 0.43 -1.97
CA THR A 406 -28.73 -0.12 -2.94
C THR A 406 -30.13 0.46 -2.73
N ILE A 407 -30.62 0.47 -1.49
CA ILE A 407 -31.95 1.00 -1.14
C ILE A 407 -32.01 2.51 -1.36
N GLY A 408 -30.90 3.23 -1.13
CA GLY A 408 -30.78 4.64 -1.49
C GLY A 408 -31.06 4.90 -2.98
N ASN A 409 -30.52 4.07 -3.88
CA ASN A 409 -30.80 4.18 -5.32
C ASN A 409 -32.27 3.91 -5.64
N ILE A 410 -32.86 2.85 -5.08
CA ILE A 410 -34.26 2.52 -5.33
C ILE A 410 -35.21 3.61 -4.81
N ARG A 411 -34.94 4.19 -3.64
CA ARG A 411 -35.69 5.34 -3.11
C ARG A 411 -35.68 6.51 -4.10
N LEU A 412 -34.54 6.80 -4.73
CA LEU A 412 -34.44 7.83 -5.76
C LEU A 412 -35.25 7.48 -7.01
N ILE A 413 -35.12 6.25 -7.52
CA ILE A 413 -35.87 5.78 -8.69
C ILE A 413 -37.38 5.93 -8.45
N ASN A 414 -37.88 5.41 -7.32
CA ASN A 414 -39.31 5.45 -7.00
C ASN A 414 -39.83 6.89 -6.83
N ARG A 415 -39.02 7.82 -6.32
CA ARG A 415 -39.41 9.22 -6.14
C ARG A 415 -39.54 9.99 -7.46
N PHE A 416 -38.64 9.73 -8.42
CA PHE A 416 -38.58 10.48 -9.67
C PHE A 416 -39.27 9.80 -10.85
N ARG A 417 -39.61 8.51 -10.71
CA ARG A 417 -40.42 7.80 -11.69
C ARG A 417 -41.84 8.35 -11.68
N LYS A 418 -42.28 8.87 -12.83
CA LYS A 418 -43.66 9.31 -13.04
C LYS A 418 -44.55 8.09 -13.27
N LYS A 419 -45.24 7.62 -12.23
CA LYS A 419 -46.39 6.72 -12.40
C LYS A 419 -47.69 7.54 -12.40
N PRO A 420 -48.66 7.24 -13.28
CA PRO A 420 -50.00 7.83 -13.19
C PRO A 420 -50.61 7.52 -11.81
N GLU A 421 -51.21 8.50 -11.13
CA GLU A 421 -51.81 8.30 -9.79
C GLU A 421 -52.89 7.21 -9.78
N ASP A 422 -53.51 6.95 -10.94
CA ASP A 422 -54.57 5.95 -11.14
C ASP A 422 -54.07 4.56 -11.56
N SER A 423 -52.75 4.30 -11.60
CA SER A 423 -52.25 2.97 -11.98
C SER A 423 -52.43 1.96 -10.84
N GLU A 424 -53.28 0.95 -11.04
CA GLU A 424 -53.35 -0.18 -10.11
C GLU A 424 -52.00 -0.90 -10.02
N ARG A 425 -51.50 -1.05 -8.79
CA ARG A 425 -50.25 -1.76 -8.53
C ARG A 425 -50.47 -3.26 -8.76
N SER A 426 -49.56 -3.91 -9.47
CA SER A 426 -49.64 -5.36 -9.65
C SER A 426 -49.44 -6.11 -8.32
N PRO A 427 -49.88 -7.37 -8.20
CA PRO A 427 -49.59 -8.20 -7.03
C PRO A 427 -48.08 -8.29 -6.73
N GLU A 428 -47.25 -8.39 -7.75
CA GLU A 428 -45.79 -8.39 -7.62
C GLU A 428 -45.26 -7.05 -7.09
N GLU A 429 -45.83 -5.92 -7.51
CA GLU A 429 -45.43 -4.62 -6.98
C GLU A 429 -45.74 -4.49 -5.48
N HIS A 430 -46.83 -5.08 -4.98
CA HIS A 430 -47.12 -5.12 -3.55
C HIS A 430 -46.08 -5.92 -2.75
N ILE A 431 -45.69 -7.10 -3.24
CA ILE A 431 -44.66 -7.93 -2.61
C ILE A 431 -43.29 -7.24 -2.66
N PHE A 432 -42.97 -6.58 -3.77
CA PHE A 432 -41.77 -5.77 -3.88
C PHE A 432 -41.75 -4.64 -2.85
N ASN A 433 -42.87 -3.93 -2.65
CA ASN A 433 -42.95 -2.87 -1.65
C ASN A 433 -42.74 -3.41 -0.23
N PHE A 434 -43.25 -4.61 0.09
CA PHE A 434 -42.93 -5.29 1.36
C PHE A 434 -41.42 -5.50 1.53
N TRP A 435 -40.71 -5.98 0.50
CA TRP A 435 -39.24 -6.12 0.56
C TRP A 435 -38.53 -4.79 0.75
N MET A 436 -39.03 -3.73 0.11
CA MET A 436 -38.48 -2.38 0.27
C MET A 436 -38.66 -1.85 1.68
N GLU A 437 -39.85 -1.99 2.27
CA GLU A 437 -40.12 -1.62 3.67
C GLU A 437 -39.20 -2.41 4.62
N TYR A 438 -39.11 -3.73 4.44
CA TYR A 438 -38.22 -4.58 5.22
C TYR A 438 -36.75 -4.11 5.18
N PHE A 439 -36.21 -3.82 4.00
CA PHE A 439 -34.82 -3.36 3.87
C PHE A 439 -34.62 -1.93 4.38
N ILE A 440 -35.61 -1.06 4.24
CA ILE A 440 -35.59 0.29 4.81
C ILE A 440 -35.48 0.18 6.33
N ASP A 441 -36.37 -0.57 6.97
CA ASP A 441 -36.41 -0.76 8.43
C ASP A 441 -35.09 -1.35 8.93
N ALA A 442 -34.56 -2.38 8.24
CA ALA A 442 -33.27 -2.99 8.57
C ALA A 442 -32.10 -2.00 8.51
N THR A 443 -32.17 -0.97 7.65
CA THR A 443 -31.13 0.07 7.56
C THR A 443 -31.34 1.25 8.51
N GLU A 444 -32.53 1.40 9.10
CA GLU A 444 -32.90 2.49 10.01
C GLU A 444 -32.84 2.08 11.51
N GLU A 445 -33.09 0.81 11.86
CA GLU A 445 -33.03 0.30 13.25
C GLU A 445 -31.66 0.51 13.92
N GLU A 446 -30.57 0.44 13.16
CA GLU A 446 -29.22 0.59 13.71
C GLU A 446 -28.89 2.03 14.10
N ILE A 447 -29.50 3.04 13.45
CA ILE A 447 -29.35 4.46 13.83
C ILE A 447 -29.96 4.68 15.22
N SER A 448 -31.09 4.04 15.51
CA SER A 448 -31.76 4.13 16.81
C SER A 448 -30.98 3.42 17.92
N ILE A 449 -30.27 2.33 17.60
CA ILE A 449 -29.43 1.58 18.57
C ILE A 449 -28.09 2.30 18.81
N LEU A 450 -27.45 2.83 17.76
CA LEU A 450 -26.23 3.64 17.86
C LEU A 450 -26.45 4.96 18.61
N MET A 451 -27.58 5.65 18.37
CA MET A 451 -27.93 6.85 19.14
C MET A 451 -28.20 6.52 20.61
N LYS A 452 -28.85 5.39 20.93
CA LYS A 452 -29.06 4.97 22.33
C LYS A 452 -27.77 4.65 23.09
N ASN A 453 -26.72 4.21 22.38
CA ASN A 453 -25.42 3.89 22.98
C ASN A 453 -24.47 5.10 23.09
N GLN A 454 -24.79 6.24 22.45
CA GLN A 454 -24.05 7.50 22.67
C GLN A 454 -24.56 8.31 23.87
N PHE A 455 -25.72 7.95 24.43
CA PHE A 455 -26.31 8.59 25.62
C PHE A 455 -26.29 7.68 26.87
N LYS A 456 -25.37 6.73 26.94
CA LYS A 456 -25.12 5.90 28.14
C LYS A 456 -23.69 6.02 28.63
#